data_AF-A0A928RQC4-F1
#
_entry.id   AF-A0A928RQC4-F1
#
_cell.length_a   1.000
_cell.length_b   1.000
_cell.length_c   1.000
_cell.angle_alpha   90.00
_cell.angle_beta   90.00
_cell.angle_gamma   90.00
#
_symmetry.space_group_name_H-M   'P 1'
#
loop_
_entity.id
_entity.type
_entity.pdbx_description
1 polymer ?
#
loop_
_entity_poly.entity_id
_entity_poly.type
_entity_poly.pdbx_seq_one_letter_code
_entity_poly.pdbx_strand_id
1 'polypeptide(L)' 'MEGTFRGTTICAVKKDGKIVVAGDGQVTLQNSIIFKNNSKKVRRIYDN' A
#
# COMPACT_ATOMS: atom_id res chain seq x y z
N MET A 1 10.96 23.02 4.41
CA MET A 1 11.38 21.60 4.33
C MET A 1 10.13 20.77 4.10
N GLU A 2 9.88 20.41 2.85
CA GLU A 2 8.75 19.55 2.47
C GLU A 2 9.13 18.10 2.80
N GLY A 3 8.44 17.47 3.74
CA GLY A 3 8.72 16.10 4.14
C GLY A 3 8.28 15.12 3.06
N THR A 4 9.24 14.49 2.36
CA THR A 4 8.93 13.46 1.36
C THR A 4 8.44 12.19 2.04
N PHE A 5 7.14 11.89 1.90
CA PHE A 5 6.59 10.60 2.29
C PHE A 5 7.09 9.51 1.32
N ARG A 6 7.81 8.51 1.82
CA ARG A 6 8.06 7.27 1.06
C ARG A 6 6.87 6.34 1.27
N GLY A 7 6.17 6.05 0.18
CA GLY A 7 4.93 5.28 0.16
C GLY A 7 5.13 3.77 0.34
N THR A 8 4.03 3.04 0.16
CA THR A 8 3.94 1.57 0.24
C THR A 8 4.20 0.95 -1.13
N THR A 9 4.69 -0.29 -1.18
CA THR A 9 4.83 -1.04 -2.44
C THR A 9 3.53 -1.75 -2.74
N ILE A 10 3.00 -1.58 -3.96
CA ILE A 10 1.82 -2.28 -4.46
C ILE A 10 2.20 -3.18 -5.62
N CYS A 11 1.78 -4.44 -5.56
CA CYS A 11 1.92 -5.41 -6.64
C CYS A 11 0.56 -5.88 -7.14
N ALA A 12 0.44 -6.13 -8.44
CA ALA A 12 -0.75 -6.70 -9.05
C ALA A 12 -0.40 -7.84 -9.99
N VAL A 13 -1.22 -8.89 -9.98
CA VAL A 13 -1.09 -10.05 -10.87
C VAL A 13 -2.42 -10.26 -11.59
N LYS A 14 -2.35 -10.45 -12.91
CA LYS A 14 -3.49 -10.85 -13.74
C LYS A 14 -3.24 -12.25 -14.28
N LYS A 15 -4.16 -13.17 -14.01
CA LYS A 15 -4.11 -14.56 -14.50
C LYS A 15 -5.53 -15.09 -14.70
N ASP A 16 -5.77 -15.77 -15.82
CA ASP A 16 -7.04 -16.45 -16.13
C ASP A 16 -8.28 -15.56 -15.93
N GLY A 17 -8.20 -14.31 -16.40
CA GLY A 17 -9.28 -13.31 -16.26
C GLY A 17 -9.46 -12.73 -14.84
N LYS A 18 -8.70 -13.22 -13.85
CA LYS A 18 -8.75 -12.75 -12.46
C LYS A 18 -7.61 -11.78 -12.17
N ILE A 19 -7.87 -10.82 -11.28
CA ILE A 19 -6.89 -9.81 -10.84
C ILE A 19 -6.74 -9.90 -9.32
N VAL A 20 -5.50 -9.94 -8.87
CA VAL A 20 -5.14 -9.85 -7.45
C VAL A 20 -4.27 -8.63 -7.25
N VAL A 21 -4.55 -7.85 -6.20
CA VAL A 21 -3.78 -6.67 -5.80
C VAL A 21 -3.38 -6.83 -4.34
N ALA A 22 -2.09 -6.63 -4.05
CA ALA A 22 -1.53 -6.70 -2.70
C ALA A 22 -0.61 -5.50 -2.45
N GLY A 23 -0.49 -5.12 -1.18
CA GLY A 23 0.44 -4.10 -0.73
C GLY A 23 1.07 -4.49 0.59
N ASP A 24 2.32 -4.09 0.81
CA ASP A 24 3.07 -4.36 2.05
C ASP A 24 2.60 -3.49 3.23
N GLY A 25 1.89 -2.39 2.96
CA GLY A 25 1.19 -1.61 3.99
C GLY A 25 2.11 -0.77 4.88
N GLN A 26 3.41 -0.70 4.57
CA GLN A 26 4.40 0.09 5.29
C GLN A 26 4.24 1.58 4.98
N VAL A 27 4.21 2.39 6.04
CA VAL A 27 4.31 3.86 5.97
C VAL A 27 5.42 4.29 6.92
N THR A 28 6.43 4.97 6.38
CA THR A 28 7.58 5.46 7.15
C THR A 28 7.55 6.98 7.18
N LEU A 29 7.57 7.59 8.37
CA LEU A 29 7.70 9.04 8.54
C LEU A 29 9.18 9.32 8.85
N GLN A 30 9.89 9.93 7.90
CA GLN A 30 11.35 10.11 7.92
C GLN A 30 12.14 8.77 7.87
N ASN A 31 13.47 8.80 7.77
CA ASN A 31 14.31 7.65 7.39
C ASN A 31 14.33 6.45 8.38
N SER A 32 13.61 6.49 9.51
CA SER A 32 13.78 5.48 10.57
C SER A 32 12.53 5.13 11.39
N ILE A 33 11.38 5.77 11.18
CA ILE A 33 10.21 5.56 12.06
C ILE A 33 9.06 4.96 11.22
N ILE A 34 8.78 3.67 11.44
CA ILE A 34 7.58 3.00 10.92
C ILE A 34 6.38 3.57 11.68
N PHE A 35 5.56 4.35 11.00
CA PHE A 35 4.48 5.13 11.62
C PHE A 35 3.21 4.30 11.85
N LYS A 36 2.99 3.25 11.04
CA LYS A 36 1.84 2.35 11.18
C LYS A 36 2.10 1.02 10.46
N ASN A 37 2.06 -0.09 11.18
CA ASN A 37 2.24 -1.44 10.62
C ASN A 37 0.97 -2.01 9.94
N ASN A 38 -0.20 -1.40 10.17
CA ASN A 38 -1.50 -2.00 9.80
C ASN A 38 -2.32 -1.08 8.87
N SER A 39 -1.66 -0.45 7.89
CA SER A 39 -2.36 0.43 6.95
C SER A 39 -2.94 -0.37 5.78
N LYS A 40 -4.28 -0.45 5.70
CA LYS A 40 -4.96 -1.02 4.53
C LYS A 40 -4.96 -0.01 3.39
N LYS A 41 -4.03 -0.19 2.44
CA LYS A 41 -3.88 0.68 1.25
C LYS A 41 -4.55 0.14 -0.02
N VAL A 42 -5.08 -1.08 0.03
CA VAL A 42 -5.93 -1.65 -1.02
C VAL A 42 -7.38 -1.62 -0.52
N ARG A 43 -8.26 -0.96 -1.27
CA ARG A 43 -9.69 -0.86 -0.98
C ARG A 43 -10.49 -1.20 -2.24
N ARG A 44 -11.52 -2.04 -2.11
CA ARG A 44 -12.50 -2.26 -3.20
C ARG A 44 -13.39 -1.03 -3.33
N ILE A 45 -13.67 -0.63 -4.57
CA ILE A 45 -14.51 0.53 -4.89
C ILE A 45 -15.96 0.10 -5.18
N TYR A 46 -16.20 -1.18 -5.46
CA TYR A 46 -17.49 -1.78 -5.81
C TYR A 46 -17.78 -3.01 -4.92
N ASP A 47 -19.07 -3.32 -4.72
CA ASP A 47 -19.63 -4.28 -3.76
C ASP A 47 -19.24 -4.01 -2.29
N ASN A 48 -20.04 -3.17 -1.61
CA ASN A 48 -20.02 -2.99 -0.15
C ASN A 48 -20.89 -4.04 0.54
#